data_AF-A0A9D0VIV7-F1
#
_entry.id   AF-A0A9D0VIV7-F1
#
_cell.length_a   1.000
_cell.length_b   1.000
_cell.length_c   1.000
_cell.angle_alpha   90.00
_cell.angle_beta   90.00
_cell.angle_gamma   90.00
#
_symmetry.space_group_name_H-M   'P 1'
#
loop_
_entity.id
_entity.type
_entity.pdbx_description
1 polymer ?
#
loop_
_entity_poly.entity_id
_entity_poly.type
_entity_poly.pdbx_seq_one_letter_code
_entity_poly.pdbx_strand_id
1 'polypeptide(L)'
;MSDMLIPLSSRSPVTHWLPPMIELLTSPEAWVSLAVLTLMEVVLGIDNIVFITILCGRLPRAQQLTGRRLGLAGALFTRVLLLLAINWLAHLSQVLFTVVRPWTGRDLVLLAGGLFLLWKATREIYSNVEHPEDHGEQAKNKKTVTLASVVAQVMLLDIVFSIDSVITAVGMADDVEIMIAAILLAVLIMMLFAAPVGDFVENNP
;
A
#
# COMPACT_ATOMS: atom_id res chain seq x y z
N MET A 1 -4.54 32.66 -49.78
CA MET A 1 -5.92 32.11 -49.71
C MET A 1 -5.80 30.63 -49.41
N SER A 2 -6.57 30.16 -48.42
CA SER A 2 -6.81 28.78 -47.98
C SER A 2 -5.61 27.93 -47.54
N ASP A 3 -5.32 27.99 -46.25
CA ASP A 3 -4.99 26.84 -45.37
C ASP A 3 -5.11 27.38 -43.92
N MET A 4 -6.30 27.85 -43.53
CA MET A 4 -7.28 27.07 -42.77
C MET A 4 -6.66 26.35 -41.56
N LEU A 5 -6.30 27.17 -40.58
CA LEU A 5 -6.50 26.96 -39.14
C LEU A 5 -7.36 25.73 -38.83
N ILE A 6 -6.71 24.59 -38.57
CA ILE A 6 -7.33 23.49 -37.84
C ILE A 6 -7.31 23.92 -36.37
N PRO A 7 -8.46 24.13 -35.72
CA PRO A 7 -8.48 24.49 -34.31
C PRO A 7 -8.05 23.26 -33.51
N LEU A 8 -6.99 23.39 -32.70
CA LEU A 8 -6.52 22.37 -31.75
C LEU A 8 -7.48 22.22 -30.56
N SER A 9 -8.80 22.13 -30.79
CA SER A 9 -9.82 22.09 -29.74
C SER A 9 -10.62 20.78 -29.69
N SER A 10 -10.10 19.67 -30.23
CA SER A 10 -10.80 18.38 -30.16
C SER A 10 -9.95 17.24 -29.58
N ARG A 11 -9.04 17.54 -28.65
CA ARG A 11 -8.50 16.47 -27.78
C ARG A 11 -9.55 16.18 -26.71
N SER A 12 -10.16 15.00 -26.80
CA SER A 12 -11.12 14.49 -25.81
C SER A 12 -10.55 14.58 -24.39
N PRO A 13 -11.38 14.82 -23.36
CA PRO A 13 -10.98 14.87 -21.94
C PRO A 13 -10.58 13.50 -21.36
N VAL A 14 -10.03 12.60 -22.18
CA VAL A 14 -9.54 11.28 -21.78
C VAL A 14 -8.02 11.18 -22.02
N THR A 15 -7.43 12.06 -22.81
CA THR A 15 -5.97 12.03 -23.10
C THR A 15 -5.13 12.87 -22.14
N HIS A 16 -5.69 13.33 -21.02
CA HIS A 16 -4.93 14.05 -19.97
C HIS A 16 -4.53 13.16 -18.79
N TRP A 17 -4.98 11.90 -18.75
CA TRP A 17 -4.76 10.99 -17.62
C TRP A 17 -3.49 10.15 -17.75
N LEU A 18 -2.92 10.09 -18.94
CA LEU A 18 -1.68 9.39 -19.23
C LEU A 18 -0.87 10.35 -20.10
N PRO A 19 0.14 11.06 -19.56
CA PRO A 19 1.18 11.57 -20.45
C PRO A 19 1.62 10.40 -21.34
N PRO A 20 1.82 10.61 -22.65
CA PRO A 20 2.27 9.54 -23.52
C PRO A 20 3.47 8.88 -22.84
N MET A 21 3.45 7.56 -22.63
CA MET A 21 4.53 6.86 -21.90
C MET A 21 5.93 7.23 -22.43
N ILE A 22 6.00 7.59 -23.72
CA ILE A 22 7.19 8.12 -24.37
C ILE A 22 7.69 9.42 -23.72
N GLU A 23 6.82 10.36 -23.35
CA GLU A 23 7.15 11.62 -22.68
C GLU A 23 7.71 11.37 -21.26
N LEU A 24 7.11 10.45 -20.49
CA LEU A 24 7.64 10.01 -19.19
C LEU A 24 9.03 9.38 -19.28
N LEU A 25 9.27 8.57 -20.32
CA LEU A 25 10.57 7.94 -20.52
C LEU A 25 11.65 8.94 -20.94
N THR A 26 11.26 10.05 -21.56
CA THR A 26 12.17 11.09 -22.03
C THR A 26 12.37 12.25 -21.06
N SER A 27 11.53 12.40 -20.04
CA SER A 27 11.62 13.51 -19.08
C SER A 27 12.63 13.21 -17.95
N PRO A 28 13.67 14.04 -17.77
CA PRO A 28 14.61 13.87 -16.65
C PRO A 28 13.91 13.89 -15.28
N GLU A 29 12.84 14.66 -15.14
CA GLU A 29 12.06 14.80 -13.92
C GLU A 29 11.41 13.47 -13.51
N ALA A 30 10.86 12.70 -14.45
CA ALA A 30 10.23 11.42 -14.15
C ALA A 30 11.24 10.40 -13.61
N TRP A 31 12.47 10.38 -14.14
CA TRP A 31 13.54 9.53 -13.64
C TRP A 31 14.03 9.93 -12.25
N VAL A 32 14.09 11.23 -11.96
CA VAL A 32 14.42 11.73 -10.62
C VAL A 32 13.32 11.34 -9.63
N SER A 33 12.05 11.55 -9.98
CA SER A 33 10.90 11.14 -9.15
C SER A 33 10.90 9.63 -8.91
N LEU A 34 11.12 8.82 -9.96
CA LEU A 34 11.24 7.37 -9.84
C LEU A 34 12.37 6.98 -8.87
N ALA A 35 13.54 7.60 -8.98
CA ALA A 35 14.68 7.31 -8.13
C ALA A 35 14.41 7.69 -6.67
N VAL A 36 13.85 8.88 -6.41
CA VAL A 36 13.50 9.34 -5.06
C VAL A 36 12.42 8.48 -4.45
N LEU A 37 11.36 8.17 -5.19
CA LEU A 37 10.27 7.30 -4.73
C LEU A 37 10.79 5.90 -4.43
N THR A 38 11.60 5.31 -5.33
CA THR A 38 12.19 3.99 -5.10
C THR A 38 13.06 4.01 -3.84
N LEU A 39 13.87 5.05 -3.66
CA LEU A 39 14.71 5.18 -2.47
C LEU A 39 13.88 5.29 -1.20
N MET A 40 12.83 6.11 -1.20
CA MET A 40 11.92 6.24 -0.06
C MET A 40 11.19 4.93 0.24
N GLU A 41 10.72 4.22 -0.78
CA GLU A 41 10.04 2.95 -0.60
C GLU A 41 11.01 1.87 -0.08
N VAL A 42 12.29 1.89 -0.47
CA VAL A 42 13.31 1.00 0.09
C VAL A 42 13.61 1.37 1.54
N VAL A 43 13.86 2.65 1.85
CA VAL A 43 14.20 3.11 3.21
C VAL A 43 13.07 2.80 4.19
N LEU A 44 11.84 3.16 3.83
CA LEU A 44 10.64 2.89 4.64
C LEU A 44 10.24 1.40 4.58
N GLY A 45 10.61 0.68 3.52
CA GLY A 45 10.31 -0.74 3.31
C GLY A 45 11.24 -1.71 4.04
N ILE A 46 12.34 -1.24 4.64
CA ILE A 46 13.22 -2.07 5.47
C ILE A 46 12.43 -2.73 6.61
N ASP A 47 11.55 -1.96 7.25
CA ASP A 47 10.68 -2.46 8.32
C ASP A 47 9.82 -3.62 7.81
N ASN A 48 9.23 -3.47 6.61
CA ASN A 48 8.38 -4.50 6.02
C ASN A 48 9.13 -5.81 5.77
N ILE A 49 10.41 -5.77 5.35
CA ILE A 49 11.23 -6.98 5.20
C ILE A 49 11.57 -7.65 6.53
N VAL A 50 11.86 -6.85 7.56
CA VAL A 50 12.19 -7.34 8.89
C VAL A 50 10.97 -8.02 9.50
N PHE A 51 9.79 -7.41 9.41
CA PHE A 51 8.53 -8.02 9.88
C PHE A 51 8.19 -9.31 9.12
N ILE A 52 8.31 -9.33 7.78
CA ILE A 52 8.09 -10.54 6.97
C ILE A 52 9.01 -11.67 7.45
N THR A 53 10.29 -11.34 7.66
CA THR A 53 11.30 -12.29 8.11
C THR A 53 10.96 -12.85 9.49
N ILE A 54 10.67 -11.98 10.46
CA ILE A 54 10.37 -12.36 11.84
C ILE A 54 9.11 -13.25 11.89
N LEU A 55 8.06 -12.89 11.16
CA LEU A 55 6.81 -13.65 11.14
C LEU A 55 6.98 -14.99 10.43
N CYS A 56 7.67 -15.01 9.30
CA CYS A 56 7.96 -16.25 8.58
C CYS A 56 8.90 -17.16 9.35
N GLY A 57 9.79 -16.63 10.19
CA GLY A 57 10.66 -17.43 11.08
C GLY A 57 9.89 -18.30 12.08
N ARG A 58 8.62 -17.98 12.34
CA ARG A 58 7.71 -18.80 13.19
C ARG A 58 7.18 -20.05 12.47
N LEU A 59 7.36 -20.15 11.15
CA LEU A 59 6.96 -21.32 10.38
C LEU A 59 8.02 -22.43 10.47
N PRO A 60 7.63 -23.71 10.27
CA PRO A 60 8.58 -24.80 10.11
C PRO A 60 9.59 -24.48 9.00
N ARG A 61 10.88 -24.81 9.19
CA ARG A 61 11.98 -24.47 8.25
C ARG A 61 11.67 -24.73 6.78
N ALA A 62 10.98 -25.84 6.47
CA ALA A 62 10.59 -26.21 5.11
C ALA A 62 9.60 -25.22 4.45
N GLN A 63 8.81 -24.48 5.24
CA GLN A 63 7.79 -23.54 4.77
C GLN A 63 8.23 -22.08 4.83
N GLN A 64 9.33 -21.74 5.52
CA GLN A 64 9.76 -20.35 5.72
C GLN A 64 10.04 -19.64 4.40
N LEU A 65 10.72 -20.31 3.46
CA LEU A 65 11.01 -19.75 2.12
C LEU A 65 9.71 -19.43 1.36
N THR A 66 8.77 -20.37 1.36
CA THR A 66 7.47 -20.20 0.72
C THR A 66 6.65 -19.10 1.40
N GLY A 67 6.69 -19.04 2.73
CA GLY A 67 6.07 -17.98 3.53
C GLY A 67 6.61 -16.60 3.20
N ARG A 68 7.94 -16.45 3.10
CA ARG A 68 8.58 -15.19 2.71
C ARG A 68 8.14 -14.77 1.32
N ARG A 69 8.15 -15.67 0.33
CA ARG A 69 7.75 -15.38 -1.06
C ARG A 69 6.27 -15.00 -1.18
N LEU A 70 5.38 -15.78 -0.57
CA LEU A 70 3.94 -15.50 -0.58
C LEU A 70 3.61 -14.24 0.21
N GLY A 71 4.30 -14.00 1.32
CA GLY A 71 4.20 -12.77 2.11
C GLY A 71 4.60 -11.56 1.29
N LEU A 72 5.76 -11.60 0.60
CA LEU A 72 6.22 -10.53 -0.29
C LEU A 72 5.27 -10.29 -1.47
N ALA A 73 4.79 -11.35 -2.12
CA ALA A 73 3.83 -11.22 -3.22
C ALA A 73 2.49 -10.63 -2.75
N GLY A 74 1.99 -11.09 -1.60
CA GLY A 74 0.78 -10.56 -0.97
C GLY A 74 0.93 -9.10 -0.56
N ALA A 75 2.06 -8.74 0.06
CA ALA A 75 2.41 -7.37 0.45
C ALA A 75 2.47 -6.43 -0.77
N LEU A 76 3.15 -6.85 -1.84
CA LEU A 76 3.18 -6.06 -3.09
C LEU A 76 1.77 -5.83 -3.63
N PHE A 77 0.94 -6.88 -3.66
CA PHE A 77 -0.44 -6.76 -4.12
C PHE A 77 -1.26 -5.79 -3.27
N THR A 78 -1.20 -5.92 -1.94
CA THR A 78 -1.91 -5.02 -1.02
C THR A 78 -1.43 -3.58 -1.13
N ARG A 79 -0.13 -3.38 -1.32
CA ARG A 79 0.47 -2.05 -1.48
C ARG A 79 0.03 -1.36 -2.76
N VAL A 80 0.04 -2.07 -3.89
CA VAL A 80 -0.47 -1.53 -5.16
C VAL A 80 -1.97 -1.22 -5.06
N LEU A 81 -2.75 -2.11 -4.45
CA LEU A 81 -4.18 -1.87 -4.24
C LEU A 81 -4.43 -0.65 -3.34
N LEU A 82 -3.67 -0.51 -2.26
CA LEU A 82 -3.74 0.63 -1.36
C LEU A 82 -3.36 1.93 -2.07
N LEU A 83 -2.30 1.91 -2.88
CA LEU A 83 -1.90 3.07 -3.69
C LEU A 83 -2.99 3.50 -4.65
N LEU A 84 -3.58 2.56 -5.39
CA LEU A 84 -4.67 2.88 -6.30
C LEU A 84 -5.88 3.45 -5.55
N ALA A 85 -6.21 2.88 -4.39
CA ALA A 85 -7.30 3.36 -3.54
C ALA A 85 -7.05 4.78 -3.00
N ILE A 86 -5.83 5.07 -2.51
CA ILE A 86 -5.44 6.39 -1.99
C ILE A 86 -5.34 7.40 -3.13
N ASN A 87 -4.76 7.04 -4.26
CA ASN A 87 -4.70 7.92 -5.44
C ASN A 87 -6.10 8.29 -5.95
N TRP A 88 -7.01 7.31 -6.00
CA TRP A 88 -8.41 7.55 -6.34
C TRP A 88 -9.08 8.49 -5.33
N LEU A 89 -8.83 8.25 -4.04
CA LEU A 89 -9.31 9.12 -2.95
C LEU A 89 -8.73 10.53 -3.02
N ALA A 90 -7.47 10.70 -3.45
CA ALA A 90 -6.83 12.00 -3.62
C ALA A 90 -7.46 12.82 -4.77
N HIS A 91 -7.89 12.14 -5.84
CA HIS A 91 -8.57 12.76 -6.98
C HIS A 91 -10.03 13.15 -6.71
N LEU A 92 -10.63 12.69 -5.60
CA LEU A 92 -11.92 13.16 -5.08
C LEU A 92 -11.82 14.58 -4.44
N SER A 93 -10.94 15.42 -4.96
CA SER A 93 -10.66 16.79 -4.51
C SER A 93 -11.63 17.84 -5.06
N GLN A 94 -12.54 17.47 -5.98
CA GLN A 94 -13.56 18.39 -6.47
C GLN A 94 -14.51 18.80 -5.34
N VAL A 95 -14.79 20.11 -5.28
CA VAL A 95 -15.70 20.70 -4.31
C VAL A 95 -17.14 20.34 -4.67
N LEU A 96 -17.81 19.58 -3.79
CA LEU A 96 -19.21 19.17 -3.97
C LEU A 96 -20.17 20.27 -3.55
N PHE A 97 -19.93 20.88 -2.39
CA PHE A 97 -20.74 21.97 -1.85
C PHE A 97 -19.92 22.78 -0.83
N THR A 98 -20.32 24.03 -0.60
CA THR A 98 -19.67 24.92 0.37
C THR A 98 -20.71 25.41 1.37
N VAL A 99 -20.52 25.08 2.65
CA VAL A 99 -21.38 25.59 3.75
C VAL A 99 -20.57 26.57 4.61
N VAL A 100 -19.51 26.09 5.26
CA VAL A 100 -18.57 26.91 6.06
C VAL A 100 -17.15 26.85 5.47
N ARG A 101 -16.80 25.70 4.89
CA ARG A 101 -15.60 25.45 4.08
C ARG A 101 -16.00 24.60 2.86
N PRO A 102 -15.22 24.58 1.78
CA PRO A 102 -15.47 23.68 0.65
C PRO A 102 -15.35 22.23 1.11
N TRP A 103 -16.38 21.41 0.84
CA TRP A 103 -16.37 19.98 1.12
C TRP A 103 -16.02 19.21 -0.15
N THR A 104 -15.03 18.34 -0.05
CA THR A 104 -14.62 17.46 -1.14
C THR A 104 -15.18 16.05 -0.96
N GLY A 105 -15.26 15.26 -2.03
CA GLY A 105 -15.65 13.85 -1.94
C GLY A 105 -14.72 13.06 -1.01
N ARG A 106 -13.42 13.43 -1.01
CA ARG A 106 -12.42 12.91 -0.08
C ARG A 106 -12.82 13.14 1.38
N ASP A 107 -13.26 14.35 1.73
CA ASP A 107 -13.65 14.67 3.10
C ASP A 107 -14.86 13.85 3.56
N LEU A 108 -15.84 13.62 2.66
CA LEU A 108 -17.01 12.79 2.97
C LEU A 108 -16.63 11.33 3.19
N VAL A 109 -15.80 10.76 2.32
CA VAL A 109 -15.34 9.38 2.44
C VAL A 109 -14.50 9.19 3.71
N LEU A 110 -13.60 10.13 4.02
CA LEU A 110 -12.80 10.09 5.26
C LEU A 110 -13.67 10.23 6.51
N LEU A 111 -14.68 11.11 6.50
CA LEU A 111 -15.58 11.29 7.63
C LEU A 111 -16.47 10.07 7.84
N ALA A 112 -17.03 9.51 6.76
CA ALA A 112 -17.85 8.30 6.82
C ALA A 112 -17.02 7.08 7.24
N GLY A 113 -15.85 6.89 6.63
CA GLY A 113 -14.92 5.79 6.95
C GLY A 113 -14.40 5.88 8.37
N GLY A 114 -13.99 7.08 8.82
CA GLY A 114 -13.54 7.31 10.20
C GLY A 114 -14.63 7.04 11.23
N LEU A 115 -15.87 7.48 10.97
CA LEU A 115 -17.00 7.22 11.86
C LEU A 115 -17.37 5.73 11.89
N PHE A 116 -17.30 5.04 10.74
CA PHE A 116 -17.49 3.59 10.64
C PHE A 116 -16.44 2.83 11.46
N LEU A 117 -15.17 3.21 11.36
CA LEU A 117 -14.08 2.60 12.14
C LEU A 117 -14.26 2.84 13.63
N LEU A 118 -14.60 4.06 14.05
CA LEU A 118 -14.89 4.36 15.46
C LEU A 118 -16.04 3.51 15.99
N TRP A 119 -17.15 3.40 15.24
CA TRP A 119 -18.29 2.57 15.62
C TRP A 119 -17.90 1.10 15.73
N LYS A 120 -17.19 0.57 14.73
CA LYS A 120 -16.76 -0.82 14.71
C LYS A 120 -15.79 -1.13 15.84
N ALA A 121 -14.75 -0.31 16.03
CA ALA A 121 -13.78 -0.46 17.11
C ALA A 121 -14.46 -0.37 18.49
N THR A 122 -15.39 0.57 18.67
CA THR A 122 -16.16 0.69 19.92
C THR A 122 -17.01 -0.57 20.16
N ARG A 123 -17.70 -1.10 19.13
CA ARG A 123 -18.47 -2.34 19.25
C ARG A 123 -17.60 -3.56 19.54
N GLU A 124 -16.44 -3.64 18.90
CA GLU A 124 -15.47 -4.72 19.10
C GLU A 124 -14.88 -4.68 20.51
N ILE A 125 -14.54 -3.51 21.02
CA ILE A 125 -14.11 -3.32 22.43
C ILE A 125 -15.27 -3.69 23.37
N TYR A 126 -16.48 -3.22 23.10
CA TYR A 126 -17.65 -3.49 23.94
C TYR A 126 -17.97 -5.00 23.98
N SER A 127 -17.94 -5.70 22.85
CA SER A 127 -18.17 -7.15 22.83
C SER A 127 -17.05 -7.94 23.51
N ASN A 128 -15.80 -7.46 23.44
CA ASN A 128 -14.67 -8.07 24.15
C ASN A 128 -14.70 -7.81 25.67
N VAL A 129 -15.42 -6.77 26.13
CA VAL A 129 -15.53 -6.40 27.55
C VAL A 129 -16.74 -7.04 28.22
N GLU A 130 -17.84 -7.24 27.49
CA GLU A 130 -19.10 -7.71 28.06
C GLU A 130 -19.22 -9.24 28.14
N HIS A 131 -18.33 -9.99 27.47
CA HIS A 131 -18.29 -11.46 27.53
C HIS A 131 -16.89 -11.96 27.89
N PRO A 132 -16.46 -11.88 29.17
CA PRO A 132 -15.26 -12.58 29.62
C PRO A 132 -15.39 -14.11 29.55
N GLU A 133 -16.63 -14.64 29.50
CA GLU A 133 -16.92 -16.07 29.73
C GLU A 133 -17.39 -16.86 28.49
N ASP A 134 -17.58 -16.22 27.32
CA ASP A 134 -17.76 -16.94 26.03
C ASP A 134 -16.43 -17.17 25.28
N HIS A 135 -15.34 -17.29 26.05
CA HIS A 135 -14.16 -18.06 25.62
C HIS A 135 -14.29 -19.56 25.97
N GLY A 136 -15.50 -20.04 26.29
CA GLY A 136 -15.86 -21.46 26.26
C GLY A 136 -16.18 -21.90 24.83
N GLU A 137 -15.32 -22.73 24.24
CA GLU A 137 -15.46 -23.37 22.92
C GLU A 137 -14.79 -22.72 21.68
N GLN A 138 -13.65 -22.05 21.85
CA GLN A 138 -12.60 -22.16 20.82
C GLN A 138 -11.29 -22.63 21.43
N ALA A 139 -11.31 -23.94 21.71
CA ALA A 139 -10.18 -24.86 21.67
C ALA A 139 -8.87 -24.39 22.32
N LYS A 140 -8.56 -25.07 23.44
CA LYS A 140 -7.23 -25.57 23.79
C LYS A 140 -6.60 -26.36 22.62
N ASN A 141 -6.29 -25.70 21.52
CA ASN A 141 -5.33 -26.18 20.56
C ASN A 141 -4.18 -25.20 20.60
N LYS A 142 -2.98 -25.70 20.93
CA LYS A 142 -1.74 -25.07 20.49
C LYS A 142 -1.87 -24.96 18.97
N LYS A 143 -2.47 -23.88 18.45
CA LYS A 143 -2.64 -23.68 17.01
C LYS A 143 -1.24 -23.66 16.44
N THR A 144 -0.88 -24.73 15.75
CA THR A 144 0.30 -24.77 14.90
C THR A 144 0.22 -23.54 14.00
N VAL A 145 1.25 -22.70 14.06
CA VAL A 145 1.36 -21.52 13.21
C VAL A 145 1.26 -21.99 11.76
N THR A 146 0.19 -21.59 11.07
CA THR A 146 -0.04 -22.01 9.67
C THR A 146 0.57 -21.00 8.71
N LEU A 147 1.00 -21.48 7.54
CA LEU A 147 1.47 -20.62 6.45
C LEU A 147 0.45 -19.51 6.13
N ALA A 148 -0.82 -19.87 5.98
CA ALA A 148 -1.89 -18.92 5.67
C ALA A 148 -2.05 -17.84 6.76
N SER A 149 -2.02 -18.23 8.04
CA SER A 149 -2.10 -17.25 9.14
C SER A 149 -0.92 -16.29 9.17
N VAL A 150 0.29 -16.76 8.85
CA VAL A 150 1.49 -15.91 8.82
C VAL A 150 1.46 -14.96 7.63
N VAL A 151 1.08 -15.45 6.44
CA VAL A 151 0.94 -14.60 5.25
C VAL A 151 -0.14 -13.54 5.47
N ALA A 152 -1.28 -13.90 6.07
CA ALA A 152 -2.33 -12.94 6.41
C ALA A 152 -1.84 -11.88 7.42
N GLN A 153 -1.07 -12.27 8.43
CA GLN A 153 -0.46 -11.32 9.39
C GLN A 153 0.53 -10.38 8.71
N VAL A 154 1.36 -10.91 7.81
CA VAL A 154 2.28 -10.11 6.98
C VAL A 154 1.51 -9.07 6.18
N MET A 155 0.47 -9.48 5.45
CA MET A 155 -0.33 -8.56 4.64
C MET A 155 -1.00 -7.48 5.48
N LEU A 156 -1.53 -7.84 6.65
CA LEU A 156 -2.19 -6.89 7.54
C LEU A 156 -1.20 -5.86 8.11
N LEU A 157 -0.02 -6.30 8.54
CA LEU A 157 1.04 -5.40 9.01
C LEU A 157 1.59 -4.54 7.88
N ASP A 158 1.77 -5.11 6.69
CA ASP A 158 2.19 -4.36 5.50
C ASP A 158 1.21 -3.27 5.14
N ILE A 159 -0.11 -3.50 5.23
CA ILE A 159 -1.12 -2.45 5.04
C ILE A 159 -0.89 -1.30 6.03
N VAL A 160 -0.68 -1.60 7.32
CA VAL A 160 -0.50 -0.56 8.34
C VAL A 160 0.76 0.27 8.05
N PHE A 161 1.89 -0.36 7.73
CA PHE A 161 3.14 0.36 7.43
C PHE A 161 3.15 1.05 6.06
N SER A 162 2.46 0.47 5.07
CA SER A 162 2.43 1.03 3.72
C SER A 162 1.52 2.25 3.60
N ILE A 163 0.63 2.52 4.56
CA ILE A 163 -0.18 3.75 4.54
C ILE A 163 0.73 4.99 4.49
N ASP A 164 1.77 5.03 5.31
CA ASP A 164 2.67 6.19 5.40
C ASP A 164 3.49 6.37 4.12
N SER A 165 4.07 5.28 3.61
CA SER A 165 4.86 5.32 2.37
C SER A 165 4.01 5.70 1.17
N VAL A 166 2.80 5.14 1.06
CA VAL A 166 1.86 5.42 -0.04
C VAL A 166 1.32 6.85 0.03
N ILE A 167 0.96 7.36 1.20
CA ILE A 167 0.53 8.76 1.35
C ILE A 167 1.65 9.71 0.94
N THR A 168 2.89 9.41 1.34
CA THR A 168 4.05 10.22 0.95
C THR A 168 4.28 10.18 -0.56
N ALA A 169 4.18 9.00 -1.18
CA ALA A 169 4.31 8.84 -2.63
C ALA A 169 3.26 9.66 -3.40
N VAL A 170 1.99 9.55 -3.00
CA VAL A 170 0.87 10.33 -3.57
C VAL A 170 1.04 11.84 -3.32
N GLY A 171 1.78 12.23 -2.29
CA GLY A 171 2.13 13.64 -2.03
C GLY A 171 3.35 14.15 -2.80
N MET A 172 4.17 13.28 -3.41
CA MET A 172 5.43 13.63 -4.07
C MET A 172 5.42 13.48 -5.59
N ALA A 173 4.56 12.63 -6.14
CA ALA A 173 4.49 12.39 -7.59
C ALA A 173 3.06 12.41 -8.11
N ASP A 174 2.89 13.05 -9.26
CA ASP A 174 1.60 13.18 -9.94
C ASP A 174 1.26 11.93 -10.79
N ASP A 175 2.29 11.23 -11.28
CA ASP A 175 2.13 10.08 -12.16
C ASP A 175 2.06 8.75 -11.40
N VAL A 176 0.90 8.10 -11.48
CA VAL A 176 0.64 6.80 -10.86
C VAL A 176 1.57 5.71 -11.40
N GLU A 177 1.94 5.81 -12.67
CA GLU A 177 2.86 4.91 -13.35
C GLU A 177 4.24 4.93 -12.70
N ILE A 178 4.73 6.13 -12.35
CA ILE A 178 6.03 6.29 -11.67
C ILE A 178 5.95 5.70 -10.27
N MET A 179 4.86 5.96 -9.54
CA MET A 179 4.68 5.40 -8.19
C MET A 179 4.63 3.87 -8.19
N ILE A 180 3.89 3.27 -9.12
CA ILE A 180 3.83 1.80 -9.26
C ILE A 180 5.19 1.25 -9.68
N ALA A 181 5.87 1.88 -10.64
CA ALA A 181 7.21 1.47 -11.06
C ALA A 181 8.23 1.52 -9.89
N ALA A 182 8.14 2.56 -9.04
CA ALA A 182 8.97 2.68 -7.84
C ALA A 182 8.72 1.54 -6.85
N ILE A 183 7.44 1.22 -6.58
CA ILE A 183 7.08 0.09 -5.70
C ILE A 183 7.62 -1.24 -6.27
N LEU A 184 7.46 -1.48 -7.56
CA LEU A 184 7.94 -2.70 -8.20
C LEU A 184 9.47 -2.81 -8.14
N LEU A 185 10.18 -1.71 -8.39
CA LEU A 185 11.64 -1.66 -8.32
C LEU A 185 12.13 -1.85 -6.88
N ALA A 186 11.49 -1.21 -5.90
CA ALA A 186 11.79 -1.36 -4.49
C ALA A 186 11.56 -2.81 -4.03
N VAL A 187 10.45 -3.44 -4.42
CA VAL A 187 10.17 -4.85 -4.10
C VAL A 187 11.20 -5.78 -4.74
N LEU A 188 11.65 -5.51 -5.97
CA LEU A 188 12.73 -6.29 -6.59
C LEU A 188 14.03 -6.20 -5.79
N ILE A 189 14.41 -4.98 -5.37
CA ILE A 189 15.58 -4.76 -4.50
C ILE A 189 15.40 -5.53 -3.19
N MET A 190 14.25 -5.38 -2.54
CA MET A 190 13.91 -6.08 -1.30
C MET A 190 14.02 -7.60 -1.46
N MET A 191 13.52 -8.19 -2.55
CA MET A 191 13.64 -9.62 -2.81
C MET A 191 15.10 -10.11 -2.85
N LEU A 192 16.03 -9.30 -3.37
CA LEU A 192 17.46 -9.62 -3.37
C LEU A 192 18.05 -9.61 -1.95
N PHE A 193 17.56 -8.72 -1.07
CA PHE A 193 18.02 -8.59 0.30
C PHE A 193 17.26 -9.46 1.33
N ALA A 194 16.11 -10.03 0.96
CA ALA A 194 15.24 -10.75 1.88
C ALA A 194 15.89 -12.01 2.51
N ALA A 195 16.72 -12.74 1.74
CA ALA A 195 17.44 -13.90 2.28
C ALA A 195 18.59 -13.50 3.23
N PRO A 196 19.53 -12.61 2.84
CA PRO A 196 20.59 -12.14 3.73
C PRO A 196 20.08 -11.50 5.03
N VAL A 197 19.05 -10.65 4.95
CA VAL A 197 18.42 -10.05 6.14
C VAL A 197 17.78 -11.12 7.01
N GLY A 198 17.17 -12.12 6.37
CA GLY A 198 16.59 -13.27 7.06
C GLY A 198 17.59 -14.04 7.91
N ASP A 199 18.72 -14.39 7.30
CA ASP A 199 19.77 -15.15 7.95
C ASP A 199 20.47 -14.30 9.03
N PHE A 200 20.59 -12.99 8.85
CA PHE A 200 21.16 -12.09 9.86
C PHE A 200 20.30 -12.03 11.13
N VAL A 201 18.98 -11.86 10.98
CA VAL A 201 18.04 -11.79 12.11
C VAL A 201 17.97 -13.13 12.85
N GLU A 202 18.01 -14.26 12.15
CA GLU A 202 17.96 -15.58 12.79
C GLU A 202 19.26 -15.92 13.56
N ASN A 203 20.41 -15.40 13.12
CA ASN A 203 21.71 -15.61 13.77
C ASN A 203 22.02 -14.61 14.89
N ASN A 204 21.22 -13.56 15.08
CA ASN A 204 21.41 -12.52 16.11
C ASN A 204 20.07 -12.22 16.82
N PRO A 205 19.63 -13.10 17.73
CA PRO A 205 18.33 -12.99 18.40
C PRO A 205 18.23 -11.82 19.38
#